data_AF-A0A1I0N0G8-F1
#
_entry.id   AF-A0A1I0N0G8-F1
#
_cell.length_a   1.000
_cell.length_b   1.000
_cell.length_c   1.000
_cell.angle_alpha   90.00
_cell.angle_beta   90.00
_cell.angle_gamma   90.00
#
_symmetry.space_group_name_H-M   'P 1'
#
loop_
_entity.id
_entity.type
_entity.pdbx_description
1 polymer ?
#
loop_
_entity_poly.entity_id
_entity_poly.type
_entity_poly.pdbx_seq_one_letter_code
_entity_poly.pdbx_strand_id
1 'polypeptide(L)'
;MLLGKIAAGLMSAVLAFGVFGNLNTDMVNAASVTSLYADYDRVKFVSVSGGQIDFYVSGGSVGVDTDCASDIEIHVVNEDNEQIGDTLTADGSSEFDIADRVNVNQIYYIAFLYTAEDIDYCQWDIYITKTSSGDICFVKSQIYDFNVERCSELWTDATSLEECLQPQNDVNCDDPAVIAKAEELTAGCTTDWEKSYAIYKFIVEEFCYDYIQVEDRSVVYQDDSSALLRRKIAVCEGFGNTFVALCRAVGVPAAVSFGIGASAYDTIHDPMIVDDEGPNHAWACVCLDGTWYHVDPTWDMTNAYQGSSYNTGECTYDEPTYNFYLLPLEIFSMTHKICDADTIHGIESSGSCGPAATYTISRDATLTISGSGTCTLPYGVNGFRRVEFAEDSTITTIGEGCFTDCDALEQVILPETVVRIETGAFVTCEDLRYIYLPQSLEYIGQSAFDYCDELSYVYIPDSVRTIEAYAFDDCPWLIVSVPSSQANMTDGYDVQPYEVIVRE
;
A
#
# COMPACT_ATOMS: atom_id res chain seq x y z
N MET A 1 8.58 29.43 -34.01
CA MET A 1 7.49 28.66 -33.37
C MET A 1 7.43 27.20 -33.79
N LEU A 2 7.85 26.80 -35.00
CA LEU A 2 7.89 25.37 -35.39
C LEU A 2 9.21 24.63 -35.04
N LEU A 3 10.33 25.36 -34.93
CA LEU A 3 11.65 24.80 -34.60
C LEU A 3 11.91 24.61 -33.09
N GLY A 4 11.05 25.14 -32.22
CA GLY A 4 11.18 24.99 -30.77
C GLY A 4 10.52 23.72 -30.21
N LYS A 5 9.55 23.14 -30.93
CA LYS A 5 8.85 21.92 -30.51
C LYS A 5 9.65 20.64 -30.80
N ILE A 6 10.44 20.63 -31.87
CA ILE A 6 11.26 19.46 -32.25
C ILE A 6 12.49 19.31 -31.34
N ALA A 7 12.99 20.41 -30.76
CA ALA A 7 14.15 20.39 -29.88
C ALA A 7 13.80 20.00 -28.43
N ALA A 8 12.55 20.21 -27.99
CA ALA A 8 12.09 19.84 -26.65
C ALA A 8 11.85 18.32 -26.53
N GLY A 9 11.16 17.70 -27.51
CA GLY A 9 10.91 16.24 -27.51
C GLY A 9 12.20 15.39 -27.58
N LEU A 10 13.26 15.90 -28.22
CA LEU A 10 14.57 15.24 -28.24
C LEU A 10 15.36 15.39 -26.93
N MET A 11 15.07 16.41 -26.12
CA MET A 11 15.80 16.68 -24.87
C MET A 11 15.13 16.03 -23.65
N SER A 12 13.80 15.90 -23.64
CA SER A 12 13.07 15.16 -22.60
C SER A 12 13.31 13.66 -22.69
N ALA A 13 13.43 13.10 -23.90
CA ALA A 13 13.89 11.72 -24.09
C ALA A 13 15.26 11.52 -23.42
N VAL A 14 16.25 12.39 -23.69
CA VAL A 14 17.64 12.29 -23.18
C VAL A 14 17.75 12.37 -21.65
N LEU A 15 16.84 13.06 -20.95
CA LEU A 15 16.89 13.20 -19.49
C LEU A 15 16.20 12.03 -18.74
N ALA A 16 15.21 11.37 -19.33
CA ALA A 16 14.59 10.16 -18.77
C ALA A 16 15.54 8.94 -18.81
N PHE A 17 16.49 8.89 -19.75
CA PHE A 17 17.46 7.79 -19.88
C PHE A 17 18.57 7.74 -18.81
N GLY A 18 18.67 8.75 -17.93
CA GLY A 18 19.83 8.95 -17.06
C GLY A 18 19.69 8.47 -15.61
N VAL A 19 18.49 8.13 -15.15
CA VAL A 19 18.19 7.90 -13.72
C VAL A 19 17.89 6.43 -13.40
N PHE A 20 17.56 5.61 -14.39
CA PHE A 20 17.23 4.20 -14.20
C PHE A 20 18.43 3.34 -14.57
N GLY A 21 18.92 2.57 -13.60
CA GLY A 21 20.05 1.67 -13.80
C GLY A 21 19.76 0.72 -14.97
N ASN A 22 20.51 0.86 -16.07
CA ASN A 22 20.52 -0.12 -17.13
C ASN A 22 20.75 -1.49 -16.48
N LEU A 23 19.82 -2.44 -16.68
CA LEU A 23 20.07 -3.84 -16.38
C LEU A 23 21.38 -4.21 -17.06
N ASN A 24 22.39 -4.52 -16.26
CA ASN A 24 23.71 -4.83 -16.75
C ASN A 24 23.59 -6.03 -17.70
N THR A 25 24.09 -5.92 -18.93
CA THR A 25 24.10 -7.04 -19.89
C THR A 25 24.87 -8.25 -19.38
N ASP A 26 25.61 -8.09 -18.28
CA ASP A 26 26.16 -9.17 -17.47
C ASP A 26 25.08 -10.09 -16.86
N MET A 27 23.82 -9.68 -16.65
CA MET A 27 22.79 -10.51 -15.99
C MET A 27 22.36 -11.73 -16.81
N VAL A 28 22.11 -11.58 -18.13
CA VAL A 28 21.83 -12.72 -19.02
C VAL A 28 23.10 -13.49 -19.36
N ASN A 29 24.26 -12.83 -19.36
CA ASN A 29 25.56 -13.47 -19.55
C ASN A 29 26.02 -14.29 -18.32
N ALA A 30 25.59 -13.94 -17.10
CA ALA A 30 25.99 -14.59 -15.85
C ALA A 30 25.01 -15.67 -15.37
N ALA A 31 23.72 -15.58 -15.71
CA ALA A 31 22.71 -16.55 -15.29
C ALA A 31 22.63 -17.77 -16.23
N SER A 32 22.26 -18.94 -15.68
CA SER A 32 21.90 -20.12 -16.48
C SER A 32 20.67 -19.83 -17.33
N VAL A 33 20.94 -19.46 -18.59
CA VAL A 33 20.09 -18.98 -19.69
C VAL A 33 18.66 -19.55 -19.81
N THR A 34 18.34 -20.72 -19.25
CA THR A 34 16.98 -21.31 -19.35
C THR A 34 15.99 -20.85 -18.28
N SER A 35 16.45 -20.19 -17.22
CA SER A 35 15.60 -19.83 -16.05
C SER A 35 14.92 -18.46 -16.15
N LEU A 36 15.35 -17.60 -17.09
CA LEU A 36 14.86 -16.23 -17.25
C LEU A 36 13.94 -16.04 -18.45
N TYR A 37 13.73 -17.08 -19.27
CA TYR A 37 12.74 -16.99 -20.35
C TYR A 37 11.35 -16.94 -19.74
N ALA A 38 10.59 -15.93 -20.14
CA ALA A 38 9.18 -15.87 -19.87
C ALA A 38 8.47 -17.09 -20.48
N ASP A 39 7.46 -17.58 -19.77
CA ASP A 39 6.51 -18.57 -20.26
C ASP A 39 5.29 -17.92 -20.95
N TYR A 40 5.26 -16.59 -21.00
CA TYR A 40 4.31 -15.80 -21.77
C TYR A 40 4.94 -15.27 -23.06
N ASP A 41 4.11 -15.09 -24.08
CA ASP A 41 4.47 -14.56 -25.41
C ASP A 41 3.78 -13.22 -25.71
N ARG A 42 3.01 -12.69 -24.74
CA ARG A 42 2.24 -11.46 -24.83
C ARG A 42 2.29 -10.67 -23.52
N VAL A 43 2.35 -9.34 -23.63
CA VAL A 43 2.21 -8.40 -22.52
C VAL A 43 1.11 -7.40 -22.87
N LYS A 44 0.15 -7.24 -21.95
CA LYS A 44 -1.02 -6.37 -22.14
C LYS A 44 -0.95 -5.16 -21.23
N PHE A 45 -1.20 -3.99 -21.79
CA PHE A 45 -1.31 -2.76 -21.03
C PHE A 45 -2.39 -1.86 -21.65
N VAL A 46 -2.79 -0.83 -20.90
CA VAL A 46 -3.84 0.10 -21.26
C VAL A 46 -3.20 1.46 -21.49
N SER A 47 -3.42 2.06 -22.67
CA SER A 47 -2.98 3.42 -22.96
C SER A 47 -3.76 4.45 -22.15
N VAL A 48 -3.24 5.67 -22.01
CA VAL A 48 -3.97 6.83 -21.44
C VAL A 48 -5.37 7.01 -22.03
N SER A 49 -5.56 6.70 -23.31
CA SER A 49 -6.86 6.79 -23.98
C SER A 49 -7.86 5.67 -23.64
N GLY A 50 -7.44 4.68 -22.85
CA GLY A 50 -8.21 3.48 -22.51
C GLY A 50 -8.13 2.35 -23.54
N GLY A 51 -7.40 2.56 -24.63
CA GLY A 51 -7.13 1.55 -25.65
C GLY A 51 -6.24 0.44 -25.12
N GLN A 52 -6.57 -0.82 -25.46
CA GLN A 52 -5.79 -1.98 -25.07
C GLN A 52 -4.66 -2.21 -26.09
N ILE A 53 -3.47 -2.47 -25.57
CA ILE A 53 -2.28 -2.76 -26.38
C ILE A 53 -1.75 -4.12 -25.96
N ASP A 54 -1.64 -5.01 -26.93
CA ASP A 54 -1.17 -6.37 -26.76
C ASP A 54 0.13 -6.51 -27.56
N PHE A 55 1.26 -6.33 -26.87
CA PHE A 55 2.59 -6.48 -27.44
C PHE A 55 3.03 -7.94 -27.35
N TYR A 56 3.54 -8.50 -28.44
CA TYR A 56 3.81 -9.93 -28.53
C TYR A 56 5.14 -10.25 -29.21
N VAL A 57 5.66 -11.43 -28.91
CA VAL A 57 6.82 -12.04 -29.56
C VAL A 57 6.38 -13.29 -30.31
N SER A 58 6.89 -13.50 -31.53
CA SER A 58 6.56 -14.72 -32.29
C SER A 58 7.69 -15.11 -33.23
N GLY A 59 8.33 -16.26 -32.97
CA GLY A 59 9.47 -16.71 -33.75
C GLY A 59 10.58 -15.66 -33.76
N GLY A 60 10.91 -15.12 -34.93
CA GLY A 60 11.92 -14.05 -35.10
C GLY A 60 11.41 -12.62 -34.92
N SER A 61 10.11 -12.44 -34.66
CA SER A 61 9.42 -11.16 -34.75
C SER A 61 8.97 -10.61 -33.41
N VAL A 62 8.77 -9.30 -33.39
CA VAL A 62 7.95 -8.59 -32.41
C VAL A 62 6.76 -7.96 -33.11
N GLY A 63 5.63 -7.87 -32.43
CA GLY A 63 4.43 -7.25 -32.97
C GLY A 63 3.55 -6.64 -31.91
N VAL A 64 2.55 -5.89 -32.37
CA VAL A 64 1.53 -5.27 -31.55
C VAL A 64 0.17 -5.45 -32.20
N ASP A 65 -0.79 -5.87 -31.39
CA ASP A 65 -2.21 -5.83 -31.70
C ASP A 65 -2.87 -4.77 -30.81
N THR A 66 -3.63 -3.85 -31.39
CA THR A 66 -4.36 -2.84 -30.64
C THR A 66 -5.72 -2.52 -31.26
N ASP A 67 -6.68 -2.17 -30.41
CA ASP A 67 -7.99 -1.67 -30.80
C ASP A 67 -8.08 -0.13 -30.80
N CYS A 68 -7.04 0.57 -30.34
CA CYS A 68 -6.96 2.01 -30.40
C CYS A 68 -6.24 2.52 -31.65
N ALA A 69 -6.78 3.59 -32.23
CA ALA A 69 -6.01 4.44 -33.12
C ALA A 69 -5.10 5.28 -32.23
N SER A 70 -3.82 4.95 -32.18
CA SER A 70 -2.88 5.60 -31.27
C SER A 70 -1.64 6.07 -31.99
N ASP A 71 -1.11 7.21 -31.58
CA ASP A 71 0.23 7.69 -31.97
C ASP A 71 1.31 6.99 -31.12
N ILE A 72 1.12 5.69 -30.83
CA ILE A 72 2.08 4.91 -30.04
C ILE A 72 3.12 4.33 -30.98
N GLU A 73 4.35 4.80 -30.79
CA GLU A 73 5.54 4.28 -31.40
C GLU A 73 6.18 3.26 -30.48
N ILE A 74 6.52 2.09 -31.04
CA ILE A 74 7.20 1.02 -30.32
C ILE A 74 8.58 0.82 -30.93
N HIS A 75 9.60 0.97 -30.11
CA HIS A 75 11.00 0.88 -30.54
C HIS A 75 11.67 -0.27 -29.80
N VAL A 76 12.37 -1.14 -30.54
CA VAL A 76 13.31 -2.09 -29.92
C VAL A 76 14.63 -1.37 -29.78
N VAL A 77 15.27 -1.42 -28.61
CA VAL A 77 16.47 -0.63 -28.33
C VAL A 77 17.51 -1.50 -27.63
N ASN A 78 18.79 -1.29 -27.94
CA ASN A 78 19.91 -2.00 -27.32
C ASN A 78 20.43 -1.29 -26.06
N GLU A 79 21.39 -1.91 -25.37
CA GLU A 79 22.03 -1.37 -24.15
C GLU A 79 22.70 0.00 -24.32
N ASP A 80 23.06 0.38 -25.54
CA ASP A 80 23.67 1.66 -25.90
C ASP A 80 22.63 2.73 -26.28
N ASN A 81 21.34 2.44 -26.06
CA ASN A 81 20.19 3.29 -26.42
C ASN A 81 20.04 3.53 -27.93
N GLU A 82 20.51 2.59 -28.75
CA GLU A 82 20.34 2.63 -30.21
C GLU A 82 19.10 1.81 -30.61
N GLN A 83 18.22 2.46 -31.38
CA GLN A 83 17.04 1.79 -31.96
C GLN A 83 17.48 0.70 -32.94
N ILE A 84 16.94 -0.50 -32.73
CA ILE A 84 17.13 -1.68 -33.55
C ILE A 84 15.92 -1.88 -34.45
N GLY A 85 16.14 -1.61 -35.74
CA GLY A 85 15.13 -1.84 -36.76
C GLY A 85 14.17 -0.68 -36.96
N ASP A 86 12.93 -1.02 -37.32
CA ASP A 86 11.93 -0.06 -37.75
C ASP A 86 11.02 0.32 -36.56
N THR A 87 10.41 1.51 -36.62
CA THR A 87 9.38 1.91 -35.64
C THR A 87 8.08 1.17 -35.94
N LEU A 88 7.54 0.46 -34.94
CA LEU A 88 6.18 -0.06 -34.97
C LEU A 88 5.21 1.05 -34.57
N THR A 89 4.09 1.17 -35.27
CA THR A 89 3.00 2.08 -34.88
C THR A 89 1.81 1.22 -34.47
N ALA A 90 1.26 1.47 -33.28
CA ALA A 90 0.08 0.77 -32.81
C ALA A 90 -1.19 1.36 -33.49
N ASP A 91 -1.40 0.98 -34.76
CA ASP A 91 -2.62 1.22 -35.54
C ASP A 91 -3.14 -0.13 -36.09
N GLY A 92 -3.98 -0.80 -35.29
CA GLY A 92 -4.46 -2.14 -35.59
C GLY A 92 -3.43 -3.23 -35.27
N SER A 93 -2.96 -3.96 -36.28
CA SER A 93 -1.99 -5.05 -36.10
C SER A 93 -0.75 -4.78 -36.95
N SER A 94 0.41 -4.78 -36.31
CA SER A 94 1.70 -4.60 -36.98
C SER A 94 2.78 -5.51 -36.39
N GLU A 95 3.67 -6.00 -37.25
CA GLU A 95 4.72 -6.94 -36.89
C GLU A 95 5.96 -6.68 -37.74
N PHE A 96 7.15 -6.84 -37.18
CA PHE A 96 8.38 -6.90 -37.95
C PHE A 96 9.39 -7.90 -37.40
N ASP A 97 10.16 -8.50 -38.33
CA ASP A 97 11.20 -9.46 -38.02
C ASP A 97 12.48 -8.73 -37.55
N ILE A 98 12.98 -9.15 -36.39
CA ILE A 98 14.21 -8.62 -35.79
C ILE A 98 15.30 -9.67 -35.66
N ALA A 99 15.07 -10.92 -36.09
CA ALA A 99 15.94 -12.06 -35.81
C ALA A 99 17.39 -11.82 -36.26
N ASP A 100 17.60 -11.20 -37.43
CA ASP A 100 18.95 -10.91 -37.95
C ASP A 100 19.57 -9.63 -37.37
N ARG A 101 18.81 -8.87 -36.59
CA ARG A 101 19.19 -7.59 -35.98
C ARG A 101 19.54 -7.72 -34.49
N VAL A 102 19.21 -8.86 -33.88
CA VAL A 102 19.46 -9.14 -32.47
C VAL A 102 20.37 -10.35 -32.27
N ASN A 103 21.20 -10.29 -31.23
CA ASN A 103 22.16 -11.33 -30.90
C ASN A 103 21.60 -12.31 -29.87
N VAL A 104 22.06 -13.56 -29.96
CA VAL A 104 21.74 -14.61 -28.98
C VAL A 104 22.27 -14.20 -27.60
N ASN A 105 21.46 -14.35 -26.57
CA ASN A 105 21.78 -14.02 -25.17
C ASN A 105 22.15 -12.54 -24.92
N GLN A 106 21.71 -11.62 -25.78
CA GLN A 106 21.79 -10.19 -25.52
C GLN A 106 20.39 -9.67 -25.12
N ILE A 107 20.33 -8.77 -24.14
CA ILE A 107 19.09 -8.09 -23.75
C ILE A 107 18.85 -6.92 -24.69
N TYR A 108 17.59 -6.78 -25.10
CA TYR A 108 17.05 -5.58 -25.71
C TYR A 108 15.83 -5.17 -24.91
N TYR A 109 15.52 -3.88 -24.90
CA TYR A 109 14.33 -3.37 -24.24
C TYR A 109 13.39 -2.73 -25.26
N ILE A 110 12.11 -2.73 -24.90
CA ILE A 110 11.04 -2.17 -25.73
C ILE A 110 10.63 -0.84 -25.12
N ALA A 111 10.69 0.19 -25.95
CA ALA A 111 10.19 1.52 -25.66
C ALA A 111 8.79 1.67 -26.24
N PHE A 112 7.85 2.18 -25.45
CA PHE A 112 6.58 2.68 -25.95
C PHE A 112 6.57 4.18 -25.78
N LEU A 113 6.46 4.92 -26.89
CA LEU A 113 6.45 6.38 -26.89
C LEU A 113 5.12 6.86 -27.47
N TYR A 114 4.46 7.80 -26.79
CA TYR A 114 3.26 8.44 -27.33
C TYR A 114 3.00 9.78 -26.69
N THR A 115 2.19 10.60 -27.34
CA THR A 115 1.76 11.89 -26.80
C THR A 115 0.25 11.87 -26.58
N ALA A 116 -0.21 12.21 -25.39
CA ALA A 116 -1.62 12.42 -25.08
C ALA A 116 -1.78 13.71 -24.26
N GLU A 117 -2.81 14.52 -24.55
CA GLU A 117 -3.08 15.77 -23.82
C GLU A 117 -1.88 16.75 -23.72
N ASP A 118 -1.06 16.86 -24.78
CA ASP A 118 0.19 17.65 -24.81
C ASP A 118 1.30 17.15 -23.86
N ILE A 119 1.18 15.91 -23.36
CA ILE A 119 2.15 15.23 -22.52
C ILE A 119 2.80 14.09 -23.33
N ASP A 120 4.13 14.04 -23.31
CA ASP A 120 4.90 12.91 -23.86
C ASP A 120 5.04 11.82 -22.79
N TYR A 121 4.57 10.62 -23.13
CA TYR A 121 4.62 9.42 -22.31
C TYR A 121 5.68 8.46 -22.87
N CYS A 122 6.44 7.84 -21.97
CA CYS A 122 7.47 6.90 -22.35
C CYS A 122 7.54 5.69 -21.41
N GLN A 123 7.27 4.49 -21.92
CA GLN A 123 7.38 3.26 -21.15
C GLN A 123 8.63 2.50 -21.54
N TRP A 124 9.39 2.11 -20.54
CA TRP A 124 10.56 1.23 -20.61
C TRP A 124 10.36 0.22 -19.50
N ASP A 125 10.61 -1.07 -19.74
CA ASP A 125 10.68 -2.18 -18.76
C ASP A 125 10.21 -3.53 -19.34
N ILE A 126 9.90 -3.58 -20.64
CA ILE A 126 9.71 -4.85 -21.34
C ILE A 126 11.04 -5.26 -21.96
N TYR A 127 11.53 -6.44 -21.59
CA TYR A 127 12.81 -6.95 -22.05
C TYR A 127 12.60 -8.17 -22.94
N ILE A 128 13.34 -8.22 -24.04
CA ILE A 128 13.37 -9.36 -24.94
C ILE A 128 14.80 -9.86 -25.13
N THR A 129 14.92 -11.12 -25.52
CA THR A 129 16.20 -11.70 -25.93
C THR A 129 15.99 -12.72 -27.04
N LYS A 130 17.07 -13.03 -27.76
CA LYS A 130 17.09 -14.13 -28.74
C LYS A 130 17.64 -15.38 -28.07
N THR A 131 16.84 -16.44 -28.09
CA THR A 131 17.21 -17.75 -27.57
C THR A 131 18.28 -18.41 -28.45
N SER A 132 18.88 -19.48 -27.94
CA SER A 132 19.81 -20.31 -28.71
C SER A 132 19.15 -21.07 -29.88
N SER A 133 17.82 -21.25 -29.88
CA SER A 133 17.09 -21.78 -31.04
C SER A 133 16.84 -20.72 -32.12
N GLY A 134 17.05 -19.44 -31.79
CA GLY A 134 16.87 -18.31 -32.68
C GLY A 134 15.52 -17.60 -32.55
N ASP A 135 14.68 -18.04 -31.61
CA ASP A 135 13.39 -17.43 -31.30
C ASP A 135 13.59 -16.21 -30.39
N ILE A 136 12.75 -15.19 -30.55
CA ILE A 136 12.61 -14.06 -29.65
C ILE A 136 11.67 -14.45 -28.52
N CYS A 137 12.08 -14.19 -27.28
CA CYS A 137 11.25 -14.37 -26.11
C CYS A 137 11.33 -13.15 -25.19
N PHE A 138 10.32 -12.96 -24.36
CA PHE A 138 10.40 -12.06 -23.23
C PHE A 138 11.37 -12.60 -22.16
N VAL A 139 11.97 -11.68 -21.43
CA VAL A 139 12.77 -11.97 -20.24
C VAL A 139 11.90 -11.72 -19.02
N LYS A 140 11.78 -12.72 -18.13
CA LYS A 140 11.14 -12.57 -16.82
C LYS A 140 12.17 -12.37 -15.73
N SER A 141 11.83 -11.55 -14.74
CA SER A 141 12.63 -11.36 -13.53
C SER A 141 12.70 -12.63 -12.68
N GLN A 142 13.76 -12.78 -11.88
CA GLN A 142 13.91 -13.92 -10.95
C GLN A 142 12.83 -13.94 -9.86
N ILE A 143 12.24 -12.78 -9.55
CA ILE A 143 11.17 -12.64 -8.56
C ILE A 143 9.76 -12.73 -9.16
N TYR A 144 9.64 -12.89 -10.48
CA TYR A 144 8.34 -12.96 -11.15
C TYR A 144 7.49 -14.11 -10.59
N ASP A 145 8.05 -15.33 -10.50
CA ASP A 145 7.30 -16.50 -10.02
C ASP A 145 6.84 -16.30 -8.56
N PHE A 146 7.66 -15.64 -7.74
CA PHE A 146 7.31 -15.27 -6.35
C PHE A 146 6.15 -14.25 -6.30
N ASN A 147 6.20 -13.21 -7.13
CA ASN A 147 5.14 -12.21 -7.21
C ASN A 147 3.84 -12.83 -7.75
N VAL A 148 3.91 -13.75 -8.73
CA VAL A 148 2.74 -14.49 -9.24
C VAL A 148 2.10 -15.34 -8.16
N GLU A 149 2.90 -16.10 -7.41
CA GLU A 149 2.40 -16.88 -6.27
C GLU A 149 1.69 -15.96 -5.27
N ARG A 150 2.32 -14.83 -4.90
CA ARG A 150 1.74 -13.87 -3.98
C ARG A 150 0.45 -13.23 -4.51
N CYS A 151 0.45 -12.68 -5.74
CA CYS A 151 -0.75 -12.09 -6.33
C CYS A 151 -1.91 -13.09 -6.46
N SER A 152 -1.59 -14.37 -6.72
CA SER A 152 -2.60 -15.41 -6.83
C SER A 152 -3.36 -15.65 -5.51
N GLU A 153 -2.68 -15.47 -4.38
CA GLU A 153 -3.28 -15.55 -3.03
C GLU A 153 -4.15 -14.34 -2.69
N LEU A 154 -3.83 -13.17 -3.25
CA LEU A 154 -4.42 -11.89 -2.83
C LEU A 154 -5.67 -11.48 -3.59
N TRP A 155 -5.72 -11.75 -4.90
CA TRP A 155 -6.56 -10.94 -5.80
C TRP A 155 -7.45 -11.73 -6.77
N THR A 156 -7.54 -13.06 -6.61
CA THR A 156 -8.17 -13.91 -7.65
C THR A 156 -9.58 -14.37 -7.36
N ASP A 157 -10.10 -14.22 -6.14
CA ASP A 157 -11.46 -14.64 -5.79
C ASP A 157 -12.45 -13.49 -5.56
N ALA A 158 -13.75 -13.81 -5.71
CA ALA A 158 -14.82 -12.82 -5.65
C ALA A 158 -14.95 -12.13 -4.28
N THR A 159 -14.54 -12.80 -3.21
CA THR A 159 -14.53 -12.26 -1.85
C THR A 159 -13.49 -11.17 -1.74
N SER A 160 -12.26 -11.42 -2.21
CA SER A 160 -11.20 -10.41 -2.24
C SER A 160 -11.60 -9.17 -3.05
N LEU A 161 -12.33 -9.35 -4.16
CA LEU A 161 -12.81 -8.22 -4.97
C LEU A 161 -13.86 -7.38 -4.23
N GLU A 162 -14.77 -8.00 -3.47
CA GLU A 162 -15.75 -7.31 -2.64
C GLU A 162 -15.10 -6.57 -1.47
N GLU A 163 -14.07 -7.17 -0.85
CA GLU A 163 -13.24 -6.53 0.18
C GLU A 163 -12.47 -5.32 -0.36
N CYS A 164 -11.96 -5.42 -1.60
CA CYS A 164 -11.30 -4.32 -2.31
C CYS A 164 -12.25 -3.16 -2.67
N LEU A 165 -13.49 -3.16 -2.19
CA LEU A 165 -14.44 -2.05 -2.26
C LEU A 165 -14.76 -1.45 -0.88
N GLN A 166 -14.35 -2.10 0.21
CA GLN A 166 -14.64 -1.68 1.58
C GLN A 166 -13.52 -0.77 2.14
N PRO A 167 -13.80 0.02 3.18
CA PRO A 167 -12.77 0.76 3.90
C PRO A 167 -11.86 -0.20 4.68
N GLN A 168 -10.55 0.07 4.71
CA GLN A 168 -9.54 -0.75 5.39
C GLN A 168 -8.36 0.13 5.83
N ASN A 169 -7.81 -0.08 7.04
CA ASN A 169 -6.66 0.68 7.55
C ASN A 169 -6.81 2.21 7.36
N ASP A 170 -5.94 2.82 6.55
CA ASP A 170 -5.88 4.24 6.19
C ASP A 170 -6.65 4.59 4.90
N VAL A 171 -7.39 3.63 4.34
CA VAL A 171 -8.25 3.75 3.15
C VAL A 171 -9.69 4.00 3.61
N ASN A 172 -10.05 5.28 3.79
CA ASN A 172 -11.35 5.73 4.28
C ASN A 172 -12.33 5.96 3.11
N CYS A 173 -12.59 4.94 2.30
CA CYS A 173 -13.48 5.08 1.14
C CYS A 173 -14.95 5.35 1.49
N ASP A 174 -15.31 5.22 2.77
CA ASP A 174 -16.62 5.54 3.34
C ASP A 174 -16.70 6.96 3.94
N ASP A 175 -15.59 7.71 3.99
CA ASP A 175 -15.58 9.09 4.47
C ASP A 175 -16.36 10.01 3.51
N PRO A 176 -17.30 10.85 4.01
CA PRO A 176 -18.10 11.74 3.17
C PRO A 176 -17.29 12.71 2.30
N ALA A 177 -16.12 13.16 2.75
CA ALA A 177 -15.24 14.04 2.00
C ALA A 177 -14.50 13.29 0.88
N VAL A 178 -14.07 12.06 1.15
CA VAL A 178 -13.46 11.17 0.14
C VAL A 178 -14.48 10.83 -0.94
N ILE A 179 -15.69 10.42 -0.55
CA ILE A 179 -16.80 10.13 -1.48
C ILE A 179 -17.10 11.35 -2.34
N ALA A 180 -17.33 12.51 -1.73
CA ALA A 180 -17.68 13.73 -2.47
C ALA A 180 -16.59 14.12 -3.47
N LYS A 181 -15.31 13.94 -3.11
CA LYS A 181 -14.21 14.24 -4.01
C LYS A 181 -14.09 13.21 -5.13
N ALA A 182 -14.25 11.93 -4.84
CA ALA A 182 -14.22 10.87 -5.84
C ALA A 182 -15.36 11.05 -6.87
N GLU A 183 -16.57 11.36 -6.42
CA GLU A 183 -17.71 11.69 -7.29
C GLU A 183 -17.46 12.95 -8.15
N GLU A 184 -16.82 13.98 -7.59
CA GLU A 184 -16.42 15.19 -8.33
C GLU A 184 -15.42 14.87 -9.44
N LEU A 185 -14.35 14.15 -9.10
CA LEU A 185 -13.26 13.81 -10.03
C LEU A 185 -13.75 12.93 -11.18
N THR A 186 -14.67 12.01 -10.88
CA THR A 186 -15.15 11.00 -11.83
C THR A 186 -16.46 11.42 -12.52
N ALA A 187 -16.87 12.68 -12.36
CA ALA A 187 -18.08 13.19 -12.97
C ALA A 187 -18.00 13.13 -14.51
N GLY A 188 -18.81 12.26 -15.12
CA GLY A 188 -18.86 12.07 -16.57
C GLY A 188 -18.04 10.89 -17.09
N CYS A 189 -17.26 10.23 -16.24
CA CYS A 189 -16.62 8.95 -16.57
C CYS A 189 -17.69 7.86 -16.75
N THR A 190 -17.49 7.03 -17.76
CA THR A 190 -18.38 5.93 -18.16
C THR A 190 -17.76 4.55 -17.96
N THR A 191 -16.43 4.49 -17.84
CA THR A 191 -15.68 3.26 -17.57
C THR A 191 -14.88 3.38 -16.28
N ASP A 192 -14.56 2.25 -15.65
CA ASP A 192 -13.72 2.25 -14.46
C ASP A 192 -12.29 2.73 -14.78
N TRP A 193 -11.82 2.48 -16.01
CA TRP A 193 -10.61 3.11 -16.54
C TRP A 193 -10.64 4.64 -16.46
N GLU A 194 -11.67 5.27 -17.03
CA GLU A 194 -11.80 6.73 -17.04
C GLU A 194 -11.84 7.30 -15.61
N LYS A 195 -12.47 6.58 -14.67
CA LYS A 195 -12.48 6.95 -13.25
C LYS A 195 -11.09 6.88 -12.65
N SER A 196 -10.41 5.74 -12.79
CA SER A 196 -9.06 5.52 -12.24
C SER A 196 -8.05 6.51 -12.80
N TYR A 197 -8.13 6.82 -14.10
CA TYR A 197 -7.26 7.83 -14.71
C TYR A 197 -7.53 9.24 -14.18
N ALA A 198 -8.78 9.65 -14.04
CA ALA A 198 -9.13 10.96 -13.48
C ALA A 198 -8.62 11.12 -12.03
N ILE A 199 -8.74 10.05 -11.23
CA ILE A 199 -8.21 9.99 -9.85
C ILE A 199 -6.68 10.07 -9.84
N TYR A 200 -6.02 9.29 -10.69
CA TYR A 200 -4.57 9.31 -10.83
C TYR A 200 -4.06 10.71 -11.16
N LYS A 201 -4.63 11.32 -12.20
CA LYS A 201 -4.26 12.65 -12.67
C LYS A 201 -4.38 13.68 -11.56
N PHE A 202 -5.48 13.65 -10.81
CA PHE A 202 -5.65 14.50 -9.64
C PHE A 202 -4.53 14.35 -8.61
N ILE A 203 -4.16 13.12 -8.26
CA ILE A 203 -3.08 12.88 -7.28
C ILE A 203 -1.76 13.44 -7.78
N VAL A 204 -1.37 13.10 -9.01
CA VAL A 204 -0.09 13.52 -9.58
C VAL A 204 0.01 15.04 -9.76
N GLU A 205 -1.09 15.71 -10.14
CA GLU A 205 -1.10 17.15 -10.37
C GLU A 205 -1.20 17.98 -9.09
N GLU A 206 -1.90 17.47 -8.07
CA GLU A 206 -2.29 18.27 -6.90
C GLU A 206 -1.49 17.92 -5.63
N PHE A 207 -0.85 16.76 -5.57
CA PHE A 207 -0.07 16.38 -4.39
C PHE A 207 1.42 16.73 -4.54
N CYS A 208 2.12 16.76 -3.40
CA CYS A 208 3.57 16.91 -3.32
C CYS A 208 4.21 15.73 -2.55
N TYR A 209 5.35 15.22 -3.05
CA TYR A 209 6.11 14.16 -2.38
C TYR A 209 6.84 14.73 -1.16
N ASP A 210 6.64 14.14 0.02
CA ASP A 210 7.30 14.55 1.26
C ASP A 210 8.65 13.86 1.46
N TYR A 211 9.69 14.37 0.80
CA TYR A 211 11.06 13.88 1.00
C TYR A 211 11.59 14.08 2.42
N ILE A 212 11.03 15.03 3.17
CA ILE A 212 11.47 15.32 4.55
C ILE A 212 10.99 14.20 5.46
N GLN A 213 9.75 13.75 5.31
CA GLN A 213 9.24 12.59 6.04
C GLN A 213 10.00 11.31 5.67
N VAL A 214 10.36 11.11 4.40
CA VAL A 214 11.17 9.95 3.99
C VAL A 214 12.56 9.94 4.65
N GLU A 215 13.18 11.11 4.83
CA GLU A 215 14.47 11.23 5.52
C GLU A 215 14.36 11.13 7.04
N ASP A 216 13.22 11.52 7.62
CA ASP A 216 12.95 11.49 9.06
C ASP A 216 12.31 10.16 9.52
N ARG A 217 13.17 9.18 9.77
CA ARG A 217 12.77 7.84 10.28
C ARG A 217 12.15 7.84 11.68
N SER A 218 11.98 8.99 12.34
CA SER A 218 11.30 9.06 13.63
C SER A 218 9.77 9.17 13.51
N VAL A 219 9.25 9.48 12.33
CA VAL A 219 7.81 9.51 12.03
C VAL A 219 7.45 8.20 11.32
N VAL A 220 6.84 7.28 12.06
CA VAL A 220 6.63 5.88 11.59
C VAL A 220 5.32 5.72 10.82
N TYR A 221 4.34 6.61 11.02
CA TYR A 221 2.98 6.46 10.47
C TYR A 221 2.55 7.65 9.61
N GLN A 222 1.86 7.36 8.50
CA GLN A 222 1.25 8.37 7.67
C GLN A 222 -0.22 8.60 8.07
N ASP A 223 -0.71 9.82 7.83
CA ASP A 223 -2.13 10.16 7.99
C ASP A 223 -3.04 9.32 7.08
N ASP A 224 -4.28 9.16 7.52
CA ASP A 224 -5.35 8.51 6.76
C ASP A 224 -5.69 9.25 5.44
N SER A 225 -6.32 8.55 4.49
CA SER A 225 -6.66 9.10 3.17
C SER A 225 -7.52 10.38 3.23
N SER A 226 -8.39 10.53 4.23
CA SER A 226 -9.21 11.73 4.44
C SER A 226 -8.36 12.95 4.84
N ALA A 227 -7.35 12.75 5.69
CA ALA A 227 -6.41 13.78 6.10
C ALA A 227 -5.43 14.14 4.97
N LEU A 228 -4.95 13.14 4.23
CA LEU A 228 -4.10 13.34 3.06
C LEU A 228 -4.81 14.12 1.96
N LEU A 229 -6.10 13.85 1.72
CA LEU A 229 -6.90 14.60 0.74
C LEU A 229 -7.01 16.10 1.07
N ARG A 230 -6.97 16.46 2.36
CA ARG A 230 -6.98 17.86 2.80
C ARG A 230 -5.62 18.52 2.65
N ARG A 231 -4.54 17.80 2.98
CA ARG A 231 -3.17 18.36 3.03
C ARG A 231 -2.44 18.30 1.69
N LYS A 232 -2.72 17.28 0.88
CA LYS A 232 -2.10 16.99 -0.43
C LYS A 232 -0.57 16.88 -0.36
N ILE A 233 -0.06 16.40 0.76
CA ILE A 233 1.36 16.12 1.00
C ILE A 233 1.42 14.68 1.52
N ALA A 234 2.23 13.83 0.88
CA ALA A 234 2.27 12.40 1.19
C ALA A 234 3.62 11.77 0.81
N VAL A 235 3.91 10.61 1.40
CA VAL A 235 4.91 9.65 0.90
C VAL A 235 4.22 8.48 0.18
N CYS A 236 4.99 7.51 -0.33
CA CYS A 236 4.53 6.41 -1.18
C CYS A 236 3.25 5.70 -0.68
N GLU A 237 3.19 5.35 0.60
CA GLU A 237 2.04 4.68 1.21
C GLU A 237 0.75 5.50 1.09
N GLY A 238 0.76 6.76 1.50
CA GLY A 238 -0.44 7.58 1.49
C GLY A 238 -0.91 7.99 0.11
N PHE A 239 -0.03 7.97 -0.90
CA PHE A 239 -0.49 8.02 -2.30
C PHE A 239 -1.29 6.78 -2.66
N GLY A 240 -0.77 5.60 -2.32
CA GLY A 240 -1.48 4.34 -2.43
C GLY A 240 -2.84 4.40 -1.73
N ASN A 241 -2.85 4.77 -0.44
CA ASN A 241 -4.05 4.85 0.38
C ASN A 241 -5.09 5.80 -0.22
N THR A 242 -4.67 7.00 -0.65
CA THR A 242 -5.57 8.00 -1.23
C THR A 242 -6.13 7.56 -2.59
N PHE A 243 -5.28 7.02 -3.48
CA PHE A 243 -5.71 6.51 -4.77
C PHE A 243 -6.75 5.40 -4.61
N VAL A 244 -6.46 4.45 -3.72
CA VAL A 244 -7.34 3.31 -3.43
C VAL A 244 -8.63 3.79 -2.79
N ALA A 245 -8.58 4.71 -1.83
CA ALA A 245 -9.79 5.23 -1.17
C ALA A 245 -10.73 5.91 -2.16
N LEU A 246 -10.18 6.75 -3.05
CA LEU A 246 -10.95 7.43 -4.10
C LEU A 246 -11.53 6.41 -5.10
N CYS A 247 -10.77 5.39 -5.52
CA CYS A 247 -11.26 4.34 -6.43
C CYS A 247 -12.41 3.55 -5.80
N ARG A 248 -12.21 3.05 -4.57
CA ARG A 248 -13.21 2.27 -3.83
C ARG A 248 -14.50 3.06 -3.62
N ALA A 249 -14.40 4.37 -3.33
CA ALA A 249 -15.55 5.24 -3.12
C ALA A 249 -16.47 5.37 -4.35
N VAL A 250 -15.95 5.14 -5.57
CA VAL A 250 -16.74 5.15 -6.83
C VAL A 250 -16.95 3.75 -7.41
N GLY A 251 -16.77 2.73 -6.57
CA GLY A 251 -17.05 1.34 -6.90
C GLY A 251 -15.99 0.66 -7.77
N VAL A 252 -14.78 1.21 -7.84
CA VAL A 252 -13.66 0.59 -8.57
C VAL A 252 -12.81 -0.20 -7.57
N PRO A 253 -12.72 -1.54 -7.69
CA PRO A 253 -11.92 -2.33 -6.77
C PRO A 253 -10.44 -1.97 -6.86
N ALA A 254 -9.82 -1.70 -5.72
CA ALA A 254 -8.43 -1.29 -5.65
C ALA A 254 -7.79 -1.77 -4.32
N ALA A 255 -6.47 -1.85 -4.26
CA ALA A 255 -5.72 -2.29 -3.08
C ALA A 255 -4.39 -1.54 -2.98
N VAL A 256 -3.90 -1.29 -1.77
CA VAL A 256 -2.53 -0.80 -1.58
C VAL A 256 -1.59 -2.00 -1.53
N SER A 257 -0.36 -1.84 -2.01
CA SER A 257 0.63 -2.90 -1.99
C SER A 257 1.99 -2.35 -1.61
N PHE A 258 2.72 -3.13 -0.83
CA PHE A 258 4.02 -2.79 -0.27
C PHE A 258 5.08 -3.76 -0.78
N GLY A 259 6.30 -3.25 -0.88
CA GLY A 259 7.41 -4.04 -1.37
C GLY A 259 8.74 -3.34 -1.33
N ILE A 260 9.65 -3.89 -2.10
CA ILE A 260 11.01 -3.37 -2.27
C ILE A 260 11.11 -2.82 -3.69
N GLY A 261 11.44 -1.52 -3.82
CA GLY A 261 11.60 -0.82 -5.09
C GLY A 261 13.02 -0.86 -5.68
N ALA A 262 13.14 -0.57 -6.98
CA ALA A 262 14.34 -0.74 -7.82
C ALA A 262 15.65 -0.13 -7.26
N SER A 263 15.58 0.98 -6.51
CA SER A 263 16.76 1.69 -5.99
C SER A 263 17.49 0.95 -4.86
N ALA A 264 16.87 -0.06 -4.24
CA ALA A 264 17.50 -0.88 -3.21
C ALA A 264 18.30 -2.08 -3.80
N TYR A 265 18.24 -2.30 -5.11
CA TYR A 265 18.79 -3.49 -5.79
C TYR A 265 20.23 -3.31 -6.27
N ASP A 266 21.06 -2.48 -5.62
CA ASP A 266 22.44 -2.18 -6.04
C ASP A 266 23.36 -3.43 -6.14
N THR A 267 22.88 -4.63 -5.80
CA THR A 267 23.48 -5.90 -6.18
C THR A 267 22.43 -6.99 -6.47
N ILE A 268 21.94 -7.09 -7.72
CA ILE A 268 21.19 -8.26 -8.25
C ILE A 268 22.17 -9.44 -8.47
N HIS A 269 22.81 -9.88 -7.40
CA HIS A 269 23.68 -11.05 -7.37
C HIS A 269 23.37 -12.02 -6.22
N ASP A 270 22.37 -11.74 -5.38
CA ASP A 270 22.01 -12.67 -4.31
C ASP A 270 20.70 -13.43 -4.61
N PRO A 271 20.76 -14.73 -4.96
CA PRO A 271 19.59 -15.59 -5.06
C PRO A 271 18.94 -15.88 -3.69
N MET A 272 19.44 -15.28 -2.61
CA MET A 272 18.83 -15.27 -1.29
C MET A 272 18.83 -13.85 -0.73
N ILE A 273 17.87 -13.00 -1.12
CA ILE A 273 17.44 -11.90 -0.24
C ILE A 273 16.75 -12.55 0.95
N VAL A 274 17.58 -12.96 1.91
CA VAL A 274 17.27 -13.29 3.29
C VAL A 274 18.01 -12.22 4.09
N ASP A 275 17.41 -11.05 4.22
CA ASP A 275 17.73 -10.14 5.31
C ASP A 275 16.47 -9.33 5.64
N ASP A 276 16.33 -9.04 6.93
CA ASP A 276 15.23 -8.40 7.66
C ASP A 276 14.83 -6.99 7.18
N GLU A 277 14.99 -6.65 5.90
CA GLU A 277 14.55 -5.37 5.38
C GLU A 277 13.04 -5.41 5.10
N GLY A 278 12.28 -4.74 5.98
CA GLY A 278 10.85 -4.48 5.79
C GLY A 278 10.57 -3.73 4.47
N PRO A 279 9.29 -3.65 4.04
CA PRO A 279 8.94 -2.92 2.82
C PRO A 279 9.45 -1.48 2.90
N ASN A 280 10.04 -1.00 1.80
CA ASN A 280 10.60 0.36 1.70
C ASN A 280 9.84 1.24 0.70
N HIS A 281 8.86 0.66 0.01
CA HIS A 281 8.04 1.35 -0.98
C HIS A 281 6.61 0.79 -1.01
N ALA A 282 5.66 1.63 -1.37
CA ALA A 282 4.26 1.28 -1.50
C ALA A 282 3.65 1.90 -2.76
N TRP A 283 2.66 1.22 -3.32
CA TRP A 283 1.95 1.62 -4.54
C TRP A 283 0.50 1.16 -4.47
N ALA A 284 -0.32 1.53 -5.45
CA ALA A 284 -1.69 1.08 -5.57
C ALA A 284 -1.84 0.00 -6.64
N CYS A 285 -2.87 -0.81 -6.51
CA CYS A 285 -3.34 -1.76 -7.51
C CYS A 285 -4.81 -1.48 -7.79
N VAL A 286 -5.23 -1.62 -9.05
CA VAL A 286 -6.61 -1.40 -9.47
C VAL A 286 -7.09 -2.55 -10.35
N CYS A 287 -8.32 -3.00 -10.14
CA CYS A 287 -8.94 -4.05 -10.93
C CYS A 287 -9.83 -3.45 -12.01
N LEU A 288 -9.46 -3.64 -13.28
CA LEU A 288 -10.25 -3.20 -14.42
C LEU A 288 -10.62 -4.42 -15.26
N ASP A 289 -11.92 -4.59 -15.52
CA ASP A 289 -12.47 -5.71 -16.28
C ASP A 289 -11.95 -7.08 -15.79
N GLY A 290 -11.75 -7.22 -14.48
CA GLY A 290 -11.26 -8.45 -13.83
C GLY A 290 -9.74 -8.66 -13.92
N THR A 291 -9.00 -7.69 -14.44
CA THR A 291 -7.53 -7.70 -14.51
C THR A 291 -6.95 -6.70 -13.53
N TRP A 292 -5.99 -7.13 -12.73
CA TRP A 292 -5.29 -6.27 -11.78
C TRP A 292 -4.08 -5.61 -12.42
N TYR A 293 -3.99 -4.30 -12.20
CA TYR A 293 -2.92 -3.47 -12.69
C TYR A 293 -2.28 -2.70 -11.55
N HIS A 294 -0.97 -2.57 -11.59
CA HIS A 294 -0.20 -1.81 -10.63
C HIS A 294 -0.13 -0.35 -11.07
N VAL A 295 -0.26 0.56 -10.11
CA VAL A 295 -0.32 2.01 -10.27
C VAL A 295 0.62 2.62 -9.24
N ASP A 296 1.69 3.26 -9.70
CA ASP A 296 2.61 3.96 -8.84
C ASP A 296 2.69 5.45 -9.23
N PRO A 297 1.89 6.32 -8.58
CA PRO A 297 1.90 7.74 -8.89
C PRO A 297 3.19 8.43 -8.45
N THR A 298 4.00 7.82 -7.56
CA THR A 298 5.17 8.48 -6.97
C THR A 298 6.25 8.82 -8.00
N TRP A 299 6.30 8.08 -9.10
CA TRP A 299 7.22 8.30 -10.22
C TRP A 299 6.88 9.51 -11.07
N ASP A 300 5.60 9.86 -11.12
CA ASP A 300 5.07 10.86 -12.05
C ASP A 300 4.84 12.21 -11.42
N MET A 301 4.99 12.29 -10.10
CA MET A 301 4.73 13.53 -9.39
C MET A 301 5.76 14.60 -9.74
N THR A 302 5.23 15.75 -10.11
CA THR A 302 6.04 16.89 -10.58
C THR A 302 6.56 17.77 -9.44
N ASN A 303 6.15 17.48 -8.20
CA ASN A 303 6.28 18.39 -7.08
C ASN A 303 6.97 17.73 -5.88
N ALA A 304 8.11 18.29 -5.47
CA ALA A 304 8.77 17.95 -4.22
C ALA A 304 8.38 18.95 -3.12
N TYR A 305 8.07 18.45 -1.93
CA TYR A 305 7.88 19.26 -0.72
C TYR A 305 9.23 19.45 0.00
N GLN A 306 9.55 20.71 0.37
CA GLN A 306 10.82 21.09 1.02
C GLN A 306 10.64 21.93 2.31
N GLY A 307 9.50 21.82 3.00
CA GLY A 307 9.15 22.72 4.13
C GLY A 307 9.53 22.22 5.54
N SER A 308 9.76 23.16 6.48
CA SER A 308 10.13 22.84 7.88
C SER A 308 8.96 22.65 8.85
N SER A 309 7.71 22.68 8.36
CA SER A 309 6.52 22.39 9.17
C SER A 309 5.38 21.92 8.27
N TYR A 310 4.72 20.84 8.68
CA TYR A 310 3.55 20.15 8.09
C TYR A 310 2.35 21.04 7.64
N ASN A 311 2.47 22.38 7.67
CA ASN A 311 1.41 23.37 7.47
C ASN A 311 1.75 24.55 6.54
N THR A 312 2.93 24.64 5.91
CA THR A 312 3.32 25.85 5.14
C THR A 312 3.31 25.72 3.62
N GLY A 313 3.12 24.52 3.05
CA GLY A 313 2.66 24.33 1.66
C GLY A 313 3.53 24.96 0.55
N GLU A 314 4.84 25.08 0.71
CA GLU A 314 5.72 25.49 -0.39
C GLU A 314 6.17 24.25 -1.17
N CYS A 315 5.58 24.04 -2.36
CA CYS A 315 6.01 23.03 -3.33
C CYS A 315 6.71 23.69 -4.52
N THR A 316 7.75 23.05 -5.04
CA THR A 316 8.44 23.47 -6.28
C THR A 316 7.96 22.62 -7.45
N TYR A 317 7.49 23.28 -8.51
CA TYR A 317 6.94 22.64 -9.72
C TYR A 317 8.02 22.59 -10.81
N ASP A 318 8.45 21.39 -11.22
CA ASP A 318 9.26 21.18 -12.43
C ASP A 318 8.38 20.61 -13.57
N GLU A 319 8.88 20.62 -14.82
CA GLU A 319 8.09 20.14 -15.98
C GLU A 319 7.84 18.62 -15.92
N PRO A 320 6.60 18.15 -16.16
CA PRO A 320 6.25 16.75 -16.02
C PRO A 320 6.87 15.84 -17.07
N THR A 321 7.21 14.63 -16.64
CA THR A 321 7.13 13.42 -17.46
C THR A 321 6.12 12.51 -16.77
N TYR A 322 5.03 12.15 -17.47
CA TYR A 322 4.04 11.22 -16.92
C TYR A 322 4.28 9.83 -17.51
N ASN A 323 4.22 8.83 -16.66
CA ASN A 323 4.30 7.40 -16.93
C ASN A 323 3.05 6.72 -16.39
N PHE A 324 1.85 7.31 -16.56
CA PHE A 324 0.61 6.66 -16.12
C PHE A 324 0.42 5.36 -16.89
N TYR A 325 0.92 4.29 -16.30
CA TYR A 325 0.83 2.95 -16.82
C TYR A 325 0.12 2.12 -15.78
N LEU A 326 -0.94 1.48 -16.23
CA LEU A 326 -1.42 0.28 -15.60
C LEU A 326 -0.43 -0.83 -15.91
N LEU A 327 0.53 -1.00 -15.01
CA LEU A 327 1.58 -1.99 -15.19
C LEU A 327 1.00 -3.37 -14.90
N PRO A 328 1.02 -4.29 -15.88
CA PRO A 328 0.70 -5.67 -15.61
C PRO A 328 1.83 -6.27 -14.74
N LEU A 329 1.52 -7.37 -14.06
CA LEU A 329 2.41 -8.00 -13.08
C LEU A 329 3.78 -8.35 -13.68
N GLU A 330 3.82 -8.71 -14.96
CA GLU A 330 5.03 -9.06 -15.71
C GLU A 330 6.04 -7.91 -15.72
N ILE A 331 5.58 -6.69 -16.06
CA ILE A 331 6.43 -5.49 -16.13
C ILE A 331 6.81 -5.06 -14.71
N PHE A 332 5.83 -5.03 -13.81
CA PHE A 332 6.02 -4.58 -12.44
C PHE A 332 7.07 -5.43 -11.68
N SER A 333 7.08 -6.75 -11.92
CA SER A 333 8.02 -7.69 -11.30
C SER A 333 9.47 -7.51 -11.75
N MET A 334 9.74 -6.72 -12.80
CA MET A 334 11.11 -6.40 -13.20
C MET A 334 11.81 -5.48 -12.21
N THR A 335 11.04 -4.60 -11.57
CA THR A 335 11.57 -3.53 -10.73
C THR A 335 11.12 -3.63 -9.27
N HIS A 336 10.16 -4.52 -8.95
CA HIS A 336 9.59 -4.64 -7.61
C HIS A 336 9.38 -6.08 -7.15
N LYS A 337 9.65 -6.30 -5.86
CA LYS A 337 9.22 -7.49 -5.12
C LYS A 337 8.02 -7.14 -4.24
N ILE A 338 6.93 -7.88 -4.37
CA ILE A 338 5.71 -7.70 -3.58
C ILE A 338 5.91 -8.36 -2.21
N CYS A 339 6.00 -7.57 -1.15
CA CYS A 339 6.21 -8.08 0.21
C CYS A 339 4.92 -8.17 1.00
N ASP A 340 4.03 -7.20 0.80
CA ASP A 340 2.77 -7.10 1.50
C ASP A 340 1.72 -6.43 0.60
N ALA A 341 0.45 -6.65 0.85
CA ALA A 341 -0.62 -5.84 0.28
C ALA A 341 -1.64 -5.53 1.35
N ASP A 342 -2.35 -4.43 1.21
CA ASP A 342 -3.49 -4.04 2.05
C ASP A 342 -4.68 -5.03 1.91
N THR A 343 -4.52 -6.04 1.04
CA THR A 343 -5.35 -7.25 0.99
C THR A 343 -4.76 -8.43 1.78
N ILE A 344 -3.56 -8.33 2.37
CA ILE A 344 -2.97 -9.31 3.29
C ILE A 344 -3.54 -9.06 4.67
N HIS A 345 -4.69 -9.70 4.83
CA HIS A 345 -5.20 -10.35 6.03
C HIS A 345 -4.47 -10.00 7.33
N GLY A 346 -5.19 -9.33 8.26
CA GLY A 346 -5.14 -9.81 9.63
C GLY A 346 -5.35 -11.32 9.59
N ILE A 347 -4.43 -12.11 10.14
CA ILE A 347 -4.50 -13.57 10.05
C ILE A 347 -5.85 -13.99 10.63
N GLU A 348 -6.75 -14.48 9.77
CA GLU A 348 -8.02 -15.03 10.22
C GLU A 348 -7.72 -16.14 11.20
N SER A 349 -8.02 -15.86 12.45
CA SER A 349 -7.69 -16.72 13.56
C SER A 349 -8.92 -16.84 14.42
N SER A 350 -9.23 -18.05 14.84
CA SER A 350 -10.30 -18.26 15.78
C SER A 350 -9.86 -19.28 16.81
N GLY A 351 -10.40 -19.12 18.01
CA GLY A 351 -9.99 -19.97 19.10
C GLY A 351 -10.83 -19.76 20.33
N SER A 352 -10.42 -20.43 21.40
CA SER A 352 -10.97 -20.18 22.72
C SER A 352 -10.14 -19.08 23.39
N CYS A 353 -10.83 -18.13 23.98
CA CYS A 353 -10.25 -17.11 24.86
C CYS A 353 -10.77 -17.27 26.29
N GLY A 354 -11.06 -18.50 26.72
CA GLY A 354 -11.56 -18.79 28.05
C GLY A 354 -12.47 -20.01 28.08
N PRO A 355 -12.81 -20.55 29.27
CA PRO A 355 -13.54 -21.82 29.38
C PRO A 355 -14.92 -21.84 28.68
N ALA A 356 -15.54 -20.67 28.53
CA ALA A 356 -16.83 -20.47 27.88
C ALA A 356 -16.82 -19.25 26.94
N ALA A 357 -15.64 -18.90 26.42
CA ALA A 357 -15.43 -17.74 25.56
C ALA A 357 -14.60 -18.14 24.32
N THR A 358 -14.93 -17.53 23.20
CA THR A 358 -14.25 -17.71 21.92
C THR A 358 -13.96 -16.38 21.28
N TYR A 359 -12.96 -16.37 20.40
CA TYR A 359 -12.64 -15.20 19.60
C TYR A 359 -12.57 -15.56 18.12
N THR A 360 -12.79 -14.56 17.29
CA THR A 360 -12.47 -14.55 15.85
C THR A 360 -11.73 -13.25 15.54
N ILE A 361 -10.64 -13.33 14.80
CA ILE A 361 -9.98 -12.20 14.17
C ILE A 361 -10.44 -12.21 12.72
N SER A 362 -11.11 -11.15 12.30
CA SER A 362 -11.47 -10.93 10.90
C SER A 362 -10.33 -10.25 10.15
N ARG A 363 -10.41 -10.31 8.82
CA ARG A 363 -9.37 -9.79 7.91
C ARG A 363 -9.14 -8.28 8.04
N ASP A 364 -10.14 -7.54 8.51
CA ASP A 364 -10.08 -6.11 8.86
C ASP A 364 -9.33 -5.84 10.17
N ALA A 365 -8.64 -6.83 10.73
CA ALA A 365 -7.94 -6.76 12.00
C ALA A 365 -8.87 -6.49 13.20
N THR A 366 -10.16 -6.86 13.11
CA THR A 366 -11.08 -6.81 14.27
C THR A 366 -11.09 -8.14 15.01
N LEU A 367 -10.71 -8.13 16.29
CA LEU A 367 -10.93 -9.23 17.22
C LEU A 367 -12.34 -9.14 17.80
N THR A 368 -13.21 -10.08 17.42
CA THR A 368 -14.55 -10.24 18.02
C THR A 368 -14.53 -11.33 19.10
N ILE A 369 -14.92 -10.96 20.32
CA ILE A 369 -15.02 -11.87 21.47
C ILE A 369 -16.49 -12.22 21.76
N SER A 370 -16.78 -13.52 21.85
CA SER A 370 -18.11 -14.07 22.17
C SER A 370 -18.05 -14.96 23.41
N GLY A 371 -19.21 -15.17 24.05
CA GLY A 371 -19.34 -16.09 25.18
C GLY A 371 -19.35 -15.39 26.54
N SER A 372 -18.86 -16.07 27.58
CA SER A 372 -19.10 -15.67 28.97
C SER A 372 -17.93 -15.91 29.91
N GLY A 373 -17.92 -15.19 31.03
CA GLY A 373 -16.93 -15.35 32.10
C GLY A 373 -15.68 -14.50 31.87
N THR A 374 -14.51 -15.11 32.05
CA THR A 374 -13.21 -14.45 31.89
C THR A 374 -12.67 -14.65 30.48
N CYS A 375 -12.32 -13.55 29.83
CA CYS A 375 -11.56 -13.55 28.58
C CYS A 375 -10.05 -13.61 28.89
N THR A 376 -9.31 -14.52 28.27
CA THR A 376 -7.85 -14.64 28.33
C THR A 376 -7.40 -15.18 26.98
N LEU A 377 -6.75 -14.34 26.17
CA LEU A 377 -6.23 -14.79 24.89
C LEU A 377 -5.06 -15.76 25.07
N PRO A 378 -4.91 -16.77 24.19
CA PRO A 378 -3.69 -17.55 24.10
C PRO A 378 -2.48 -16.65 23.77
N TYR A 379 -1.31 -17.01 24.30
CA TYR A 379 -0.06 -16.36 23.95
C TYR A 379 0.20 -16.41 22.43
N GLY A 380 0.58 -15.26 21.84
CA GLY A 380 0.86 -15.13 20.41
C GLY A 380 -0.36 -14.81 19.53
N VAL A 381 -1.54 -14.58 20.12
CA VAL A 381 -2.68 -13.99 19.39
C VAL A 381 -2.48 -12.47 19.35
N ASN A 382 -2.09 -11.94 18.20
CA ASN A 382 -1.86 -10.51 17.95
C ASN A 382 -2.36 -10.12 16.54
N GLY A 383 -1.98 -8.92 16.05
CA GLY A 383 -2.25 -8.49 14.67
C GLY A 383 -3.67 -7.99 14.44
N PHE A 384 -4.39 -7.63 15.51
CA PHE A 384 -5.68 -6.98 15.47
C PHE A 384 -5.56 -5.54 15.98
N ARG A 385 -6.29 -4.61 15.34
CA ARG A 385 -6.32 -3.17 15.67
C ARG A 385 -7.51 -2.78 16.52
N ARG A 386 -8.57 -3.59 16.51
CA ARG A 386 -9.79 -3.33 17.29
C ARG A 386 -10.24 -4.56 18.06
N VAL A 387 -10.76 -4.35 19.26
CA VAL A 387 -11.48 -5.36 20.03
C VAL A 387 -12.95 -5.00 20.15
N GLU A 388 -13.82 -5.91 19.72
CA GLU A 388 -15.27 -5.83 19.84
C GLU A 388 -15.82 -7.07 20.56
N PHE A 389 -16.99 -6.93 21.17
CA PHE A 389 -17.69 -8.02 21.84
C PHE A 389 -19.01 -8.26 21.13
N ALA A 390 -19.30 -9.52 20.81
CA ALA A 390 -20.54 -9.92 20.15
C ALA A 390 -21.77 -9.51 20.97
N GLU A 391 -22.91 -9.29 20.31
CA GLU A 391 -24.16 -8.84 20.98
C GLU A 391 -24.62 -9.79 22.11
N ASP A 392 -24.30 -11.08 22.00
CA ASP A 392 -24.64 -12.10 23.00
C ASP A 392 -23.52 -12.34 24.03
N SER A 393 -22.44 -11.57 23.97
CA SER A 393 -21.32 -11.65 24.88
C SER A 393 -21.74 -11.21 26.28
N THR A 394 -21.45 -12.06 27.27
CA THR A 394 -21.64 -11.79 28.68
C THR A 394 -20.31 -11.94 29.43
N ILE A 395 -19.21 -11.50 28.81
CA ILE A 395 -17.89 -11.46 29.43
C ILE A 395 -17.93 -10.48 30.60
N THR A 396 -17.46 -10.94 31.76
CA THR A 396 -17.46 -10.16 33.00
C THR A 396 -16.06 -9.72 33.42
N THR A 397 -15.03 -10.35 32.87
CA THR A 397 -13.64 -10.12 33.28
C THR A 397 -12.73 -10.16 32.07
N ILE A 398 -11.90 -9.12 31.92
CA ILE A 398 -10.70 -9.17 31.07
C ILE A 398 -9.58 -9.73 31.95
N GLY A 399 -9.10 -10.92 31.60
CA GLY A 399 -8.19 -11.73 32.40
C GLY A 399 -6.77 -11.19 32.44
N GLU A 400 -5.97 -11.82 33.30
CA GLU A 400 -4.56 -11.47 33.48
C GLU A 400 -3.80 -11.61 32.16
N GLY A 401 -3.11 -10.53 31.76
CA GLY A 401 -2.33 -10.47 30.52
C GLY A 401 -3.13 -10.72 29.22
N CYS A 402 -4.45 -10.47 29.22
CA CYS A 402 -5.31 -10.86 28.11
C CYS A 402 -4.91 -10.27 26.75
N PHE A 403 -4.39 -9.04 26.73
CA PHE A 403 -3.95 -8.30 25.55
C PHE A 403 -2.51 -7.80 25.71
N THR A 404 -1.68 -8.49 26.49
CA THR A 404 -0.26 -8.12 26.64
C THR A 404 0.47 -8.17 25.29
N ASP A 405 1.31 -7.17 25.02
CA ASP A 405 2.13 -7.03 23.80
C ASP A 405 1.28 -7.06 22.50
N CYS A 406 0.06 -6.50 22.58
CA CYS A 406 -0.79 -6.29 21.41
C CYS A 406 -0.48 -4.89 20.82
N ASP A 407 0.74 -4.71 20.32
CA ASP A 407 1.30 -3.40 19.96
C ASP A 407 0.43 -2.64 18.94
N ALA A 408 -0.18 -3.35 17.99
CA ALA A 408 -1.04 -2.77 16.95
C ALA A 408 -2.49 -2.47 17.41
N LEU A 409 -2.85 -2.73 18.67
CA LEU A 409 -4.22 -2.55 19.17
C LEU A 409 -4.52 -1.06 19.37
N GLU A 410 -5.33 -0.47 18.50
CA GLU A 410 -5.66 0.96 18.53
C GLU A 410 -6.92 1.28 19.37
N GLN A 411 -7.90 0.37 19.37
CA GLN A 411 -9.22 0.64 19.94
C GLN A 411 -9.84 -0.56 20.67
N VAL A 412 -10.38 -0.31 21.87
CA VAL A 412 -11.11 -1.31 22.66
C VAL A 412 -12.45 -0.75 23.13
N ILE A 413 -13.55 -1.46 22.82
CA ILE A 413 -14.88 -1.15 23.33
C ILE A 413 -15.34 -2.27 24.25
N LEU A 414 -15.19 -2.08 25.57
CA LEU A 414 -15.64 -3.07 26.55
C LEU A 414 -17.17 -3.01 26.72
N PRO A 415 -17.86 -4.17 26.78
CA PRO A 415 -19.30 -4.21 26.94
C PRO A 415 -19.68 -3.90 28.39
N GLU A 416 -20.92 -3.43 28.58
CA GLU A 416 -21.50 -3.10 29.90
C GLU A 416 -21.58 -4.29 30.87
N THR A 417 -21.18 -5.50 30.47
CA THR A 417 -21.09 -6.66 31.36
C THR A 417 -19.75 -6.79 32.06
N VAL A 418 -18.70 -6.09 31.62
CA VAL A 418 -17.34 -6.20 32.19
C VAL A 418 -17.26 -5.48 33.53
N VAL A 419 -17.00 -6.25 34.59
CA VAL A 419 -16.88 -5.78 35.97
C VAL A 419 -15.41 -5.65 36.40
N ARG A 420 -14.49 -6.36 35.74
CA ARG A 420 -13.08 -6.43 36.15
C ARG A 420 -12.12 -6.41 34.96
N ILE A 421 -11.04 -5.64 35.11
CA ILE A 421 -9.83 -5.71 34.29
C ILE A 421 -8.72 -6.17 35.23
N GLU A 422 -8.15 -7.35 34.98
CA GLU A 422 -7.15 -7.96 35.87
C GLU A 422 -5.73 -7.44 35.60
N THR A 423 -4.77 -7.95 36.38
CA THR A 423 -3.36 -7.55 36.31
C THR A 423 -2.81 -7.68 34.90
N GLY A 424 -2.15 -6.62 34.44
CA GLY A 424 -1.43 -6.61 33.17
C GLY A 424 -2.27 -6.77 31.91
N ALA A 425 -3.60 -6.60 31.99
CA ALA A 425 -4.52 -6.95 30.91
C ALA A 425 -4.22 -6.31 29.55
N PHE A 426 -3.64 -5.11 29.51
CA PHE A 426 -3.27 -4.34 28.32
C PHE A 426 -1.83 -3.79 28.43
N VAL A 427 -0.91 -4.54 29.05
CA VAL A 427 0.50 -4.15 29.15
C VAL A 427 1.14 -4.10 27.76
N THR A 428 1.93 -3.06 27.49
CA THR A 428 2.62 -2.84 26.20
C THR A 428 1.65 -2.81 25.01
N CYS A 429 0.45 -2.23 25.16
CA CYS A 429 -0.39 -1.91 24.01
C CYS A 429 -0.01 -0.51 23.49
N GLU A 430 1.16 -0.40 22.84
CA GLU A 430 1.79 0.88 22.50
C GLU A 430 0.88 1.77 21.63
N ASP A 431 0.15 1.22 20.65
CA ASP A 431 -0.74 1.98 19.77
C ASP A 431 -2.16 2.21 20.35
N LEU A 432 -2.45 1.80 21.60
CA LEU A 432 -3.80 1.91 22.18
C LEU A 432 -4.20 3.36 22.43
N ARG A 433 -4.92 3.96 21.47
CA ARG A 433 -5.40 5.35 21.53
C ARG A 433 -6.68 5.50 22.36
N TYR A 434 -7.60 4.55 22.22
CA TYR A 434 -8.96 4.68 22.78
C TYR A 434 -9.43 3.41 23.48
N ILE A 435 -9.83 3.55 24.74
CA ILE A 435 -10.58 2.52 25.47
C ILE A 435 -11.86 3.07 26.10
N TYR A 436 -12.97 2.38 25.85
CA TYR A 436 -14.23 2.63 26.55
C TYR A 436 -14.33 1.74 27.80
N LEU A 437 -14.36 2.35 28.98
CA LEU A 437 -14.60 1.67 30.26
C LEU A 437 -16.11 1.71 30.62
N PRO A 438 -16.76 0.56 30.88
CA PRO A 438 -18.21 0.49 31.07
C PRO A 438 -18.63 0.91 32.48
N GLN A 439 -19.90 1.30 32.65
CA GLN A 439 -20.45 1.75 33.95
C GLN A 439 -20.60 0.63 34.98
N SER A 440 -20.38 -0.62 34.58
CA SER A 440 -20.33 -1.79 35.47
C SER A 440 -18.94 -2.10 36.00
N LEU A 441 -17.89 -1.43 35.52
CA LEU A 441 -16.50 -1.71 35.90
C LEU A 441 -16.26 -1.36 37.37
N GLU A 442 -15.80 -2.31 38.16
CA GLU A 442 -15.54 -2.13 39.60
C GLU A 442 -14.04 -2.17 39.95
N TYR A 443 -13.21 -2.79 39.10
CA TYR A 443 -11.81 -3.09 39.43
C TYR A 443 -10.88 -2.96 38.22
N ILE A 444 -9.75 -2.27 38.43
CA ILE A 444 -8.61 -2.17 37.50
C ILE A 444 -7.37 -2.71 38.21
N GLY A 445 -6.77 -3.76 37.65
CA GLY A 445 -5.65 -4.50 38.22
C GLY A 445 -4.31 -3.77 38.15
N GLN A 446 -3.30 -4.40 38.77
CA GLN A 446 -1.93 -3.87 38.80
C GLN A 446 -1.37 -3.84 37.38
N SER A 447 -0.70 -2.75 36.99
CA SER A 447 -0.12 -2.60 35.65
C SER A 447 -1.11 -2.83 34.50
N ALA A 448 -2.43 -2.63 34.70
CA ALA A 448 -3.43 -3.01 33.71
C ALA A 448 -3.23 -2.36 32.33
N PHE A 449 -2.69 -1.15 32.27
CA PHE A 449 -2.40 -0.36 31.06
C PHE A 449 -0.95 0.18 31.09
N ASP A 450 -0.02 -0.58 31.67
CA ASP A 450 1.40 -0.21 31.72
C ASP A 450 1.99 -0.13 30.29
N TYR A 451 2.84 0.86 29.98
CA TYR A 451 3.43 1.06 28.65
C TYR A 451 2.41 1.20 27.49
N CYS A 452 1.29 1.90 27.72
CA CYS A 452 0.35 2.28 26.65
C CYS A 452 0.67 3.69 26.14
N ASP A 453 1.69 3.80 25.28
CA ASP A 453 2.31 5.06 24.89
C ASP A 453 1.33 6.05 24.24
N GLU A 454 0.43 5.59 23.36
CA GLU A 454 -0.54 6.43 22.64
C GLU A 454 -1.87 6.66 23.39
N LEU A 455 -2.02 6.11 24.60
CA LEU A 455 -3.27 6.22 25.36
C LEU A 455 -3.47 7.64 25.89
N SER A 456 -4.31 8.41 25.19
CA SER A 456 -4.47 9.85 25.44
C SER A 456 -5.56 10.20 26.45
N TYR A 457 -6.61 9.38 26.58
CA TYR A 457 -7.74 9.70 27.46
C TYR A 457 -8.43 8.48 28.04
N VAL A 458 -8.64 8.49 29.36
CA VAL A 458 -9.42 7.46 30.07
C VAL A 458 -10.48 8.11 30.97
N TYR A 459 -11.73 7.70 30.78
CA TYR A 459 -12.85 8.04 31.66
C TYR A 459 -13.06 6.92 32.68
N ILE A 460 -12.65 7.13 33.94
CA ILE A 460 -12.85 6.15 35.03
C ILE A 460 -14.30 6.21 35.51
N PRO A 461 -15.14 5.17 35.38
CA PRO A 461 -16.54 5.19 35.80
C PRO A 461 -16.75 5.30 37.31
N ASP A 462 -17.93 5.78 37.74
CA ASP A 462 -18.28 5.97 39.16
C ASP A 462 -18.41 4.65 39.94
N SER A 463 -18.57 3.55 39.22
CA SER A 463 -18.65 2.19 39.74
C SER A 463 -17.30 1.66 40.21
N VAL A 464 -16.18 2.16 39.68
CA VAL A 464 -14.84 1.67 40.01
C VAL A 464 -14.64 1.82 41.51
N ARG A 465 -14.06 0.83 42.18
CA ARG A 465 -13.78 0.84 43.63
C ARG A 465 -12.31 0.71 43.92
N THR A 466 -11.56 0.10 43.00
CA THR A 466 -10.16 -0.23 43.17
C THR A 466 -9.45 -0.03 41.85
N ILE A 467 -8.35 0.72 41.91
CA ILE A 467 -7.31 0.80 40.90
C ILE A 467 -6.05 0.41 41.66
N GLU A 468 -5.40 -0.65 41.23
CA GLU A 468 -4.17 -1.14 41.87
C GLU A 468 -2.94 -0.33 41.42
N ALA A 469 -1.78 -0.61 42.02
CA ALA A 469 -0.54 0.11 41.73
C ALA A 469 -0.15 -0.01 40.25
N TYR A 470 0.44 1.06 39.70
CA TYR A 470 0.99 1.10 38.33
C TYR A 470 -0.04 0.86 37.22
N ALA A 471 -1.35 0.92 37.50
CA ALA A 471 -2.38 0.57 36.54
C ALA A 471 -2.30 1.36 35.21
N PHE A 472 -1.66 2.53 35.22
CA PHE A 472 -1.41 3.40 34.07
C PHE A 472 0.01 3.99 34.12
N ASP A 473 0.99 3.18 34.55
CA ASP A 473 2.40 3.60 34.54
C ASP A 473 2.92 3.69 33.10
N ASP A 474 3.95 4.51 32.88
CA ASP A 474 4.56 4.75 31.57
C ASP A 474 3.53 5.07 30.45
N CYS A 475 2.50 5.88 30.75
CA CYS A 475 1.52 6.41 29.79
C CYS A 475 1.69 7.94 29.60
N PRO A 476 2.62 8.42 28.76
CA PRO A 476 3.13 9.80 28.77
C PRO A 476 2.11 10.87 28.36
N TRP A 477 1.09 10.51 27.58
CA TRP A 477 0.07 11.45 27.06
C TRP A 477 -1.28 11.35 27.77
N LEU A 478 -1.38 10.46 28.76
CA LEU A 478 -2.67 10.08 29.33
C LEU A 478 -3.29 11.21 30.15
N ILE A 479 -4.53 11.57 29.81
CA ILE A 479 -5.43 12.37 30.65
C ILE A 479 -6.47 11.44 31.28
N VAL A 480 -6.51 11.41 32.62
CA VAL A 480 -7.49 10.59 33.35
C VAL A 480 -8.59 11.46 33.93
N SER A 481 -9.85 11.14 33.61
CA SER A 481 -11.01 11.72 34.28
C SER A 481 -11.53 10.79 35.38
N VAL A 482 -11.53 11.28 36.63
CA VAL A 482 -12.02 10.55 37.81
C VAL A 482 -13.19 11.28 38.47
N PRO A 483 -14.19 10.56 39.01
CA PRO A 483 -15.27 11.18 39.78
C PRO A 483 -14.76 11.75 41.11
N SER A 484 -15.44 12.76 41.64
CA SER A 484 -15.07 13.47 42.87
C SER A 484 -14.94 12.53 44.08
N SER A 485 -15.72 11.45 44.14
CA SER A 485 -15.62 10.40 45.15
C SER A 485 -14.30 9.62 45.11
N GLN A 486 -13.51 9.77 44.04
CA GLN A 486 -12.26 9.06 43.77
C GLN A 486 -11.07 10.01 43.55
N ALA A 487 -11.21 11.29 43.91
CA ALA A 487 -10.16 12.29 43.76
C ALA A 487 -8.82 11.95 44.45
N ASN A 488 -8.85 11.12 45.50
CA ASN A 488 -7.64 10.68 46.23
C ASN A 488 -7.01 9.40 45.65
N MET A 489 -7.58 8.80 44.59
CA MET A 489 -7.06 7.56 44.00
C MET A 489 -5.77 7.74 43.21
N THR A 490 -5.36 8.99 42.97
CA THR A 490 -4.08 9.34 42.36
C THR A 490 -2.97 9.49 43.41
N ASP A 491 -3.32 9.59 44.70
CA ASP A 491 -2.35 9.73 45.78
C ASP A 491 -1.87 8.35 46.25
N GLY A 492 -0.71 7.93 45.74
CA GLY A 492 0.02 6.74 46.22
C GLY A 492 -0.05 5.49 45.33
N TYR A 493 -0.64 5.59 44.13
CA TYR A 493 -0.75 4.48 43.17
C TYR A 493 0.22 4.57 41.98
N ASP A 494 1.19 5.50 42.02
CA ASP A 494 2.15 5.79 40.92
C ASP A 494 1.47 5.91 39.55
N VAL A 495 0.22 6.37 39.52
CA VAL A 495 -0.39 6.82 38.27
C VAL A 495 0.29 8.15 37.98
N GLN A 496 1.19 8.20 36.99
CA GLN A 496 1.80 9.45 36.50
C GLN A 496 1.17 9.89 35.16
N PRO A 497 -0.17 10.07 35.08
CA PRO A 497 -0.77 10.57 33.86
C PRO A 497 -0.31 12.01 33.66
N TYR A 498 -0.34 12.45 32.40
CA TYR A 498 -0.08 13.84 32.04
C TYR A 498 -0.98 14.81 32.82
N GLU A 499 -2.27 14.47 32.97
CA GLU A 499 -3.23 15.28 33.71
C GLU A 499 -4.32 14.40 34.38
N VAL A 500 -4.77 14.83 35.57
CA VAL A 500 -5.93 14.26 36.26
C VAL A 500 -7.04 15.30 36.33
N ILE A 501 -8.20 14.97 35.78
CA ILE A 501 -9.41 15.80 35.82
C ILE A 501 -10.39 15.19 36.83
N VAL A 502 -10.65 15.90 37.92
CA VAL A 502 -11.69 15.54 38.89
C VAL A 502 -13.01 16.16 38.46
N ARG A 503 -14.02 15.32 38.20
CA ARG A 503 -15.38 15.75 37.82
C ARG A 503 -16.34 15.64 39.00
N GLU A 504 -17.32 16.56 39.07
CA GLU A 504 -18.30 16.63 40.18
C GLU A 504 -19.19 15.40 40.28
#